data_AF-A0AAW1EZC5-F1
#
_entry.id   AF-A0AAW1EZC5-F1
#
_cell.length_a   1.000
_cell.length_b   1.000
_cell.length_c   1.000
_cell.angle_alpha   90.00
_cell.angle_beta   90.00
_cell.angle_gamma   90.00
#
_symmetry.space_group_name_H-M   'P 1'
#
loop_
_entity.id
_entity.type
_entity.pdbx_description
1 polymer ?
#
loop_
_entity_poly.entity_id
_entity_poly.type
_entity_poly.pdbx_seq_one_letter_code
_entity_poly.pdbx_strand_id
1 'polypeptide(L)'
;MIVVEQGGAYQVLLVVLLTAAAADAQSFHPGKCPRPSVQEDFDVMKYLGTWYEIEKLPAVFERGKCNQATYSMLADGTVKVRNAELMSNGKRNTIEGVARVKNSSQPAILGVSFFKGLPDGPYWVLSTDYQSYSLVYSCTDHFLFHVDFAWILARTRVLTEDVISRLRDKLASAGVNVNRLTVSDQSGCERTKGKRNDRPIIGVLAQEVSSPKPNQTAYIAASYVKSLESAGARVVPVMINQTLEEYKKLFNSINGILYPGGSVSITSSGYQRAAKIFYELAIEANKKGDYFPVWGTCLGYEQLTVLTSGKDLLSHTNTSGVPLPLNFINGAKDSRIFKGFPDELIEDLASEPLTANFHMWSLSLSTHNTNEELNSFYKVLSTNTDGTTEFVSTVEAYDYPIYGTQWHPEKNAFEWRKPYIPHSPAAVKTTFYMAEFFVSEARKNFHRFGSEEEERKALIYNYNPVYAAPNSFFEQIYYF
;
A
#
# COMPACT_ATOMS: atom_id res chain seq x y z
N MET A 1 -45.74 -4.07 -9.66
CA MET A 1 -47.13 -3.60 -9.62
C MET A 1 -47.12 -2.11 -9.90
N ILE A 2 -47.25 -1.73 -11.18
CA ILE A 2 -47.60 -0.36 -11.58
C ILE A 2 -48.72 -0.56 -12.60
N VAL A 3 -49.86 0.07 -12.30
CA VAL A 3 -51.13 0.01 -13.02
C VAL A 3 -51.02 0.84 -14.31
N VAL A 4 -51.62 0.35 -15.39
CA VAL A 4 -51.62 0.95 -16.73
C VAL A 4 -52.92 1.74 -16.99
N GLU A 5 -52.76 2.85 -17.72
CA GLU A 5 -53.71 3.56 -18.61
C GLU A 5 -54.88 4.39 -18.06
N GLN A 6 -55.02 5.59 -18.64
CA GLN A 6 -56.15 5.92 -19.54
C GLN A 6 -55.73 6.87 -20.69
N GLY A 7 -56.09 6.49 -21.92
CA GLY A 7 -56.74 7.40 -22.89
C GLY A 7 -55.93 7.98 -24.07
N GLY A 8 -56.28 7.56 -25.29
CA GLY A 8 -56.49 8.50 -26.40
C GLY A 8 -55.44 8.63 -27.51
N ALA A 9 -55.47 7.71 -28.47
CA ALA A 9 -55.20 7.78 -29.91
C ALA A 9 -54.25 8.86 -30.54
N TYR A 10 -53.29 8.33 -31.32
CA TYR A 10 -52.47 8.94 -32.40
C TYR A 10 -51.26 9.80 -32.02
N GLN A 11 -50.15 9.13 -31.72
CA GLN A 11 -48.87 9.41 -32.39
C GLN A 11 -48.19 8.10 -32.77
N VAL A 12 -48.44 7.64 -34.00
CA VAL A 12 -47.45 6.82 -34.72
C VAL A 12 -46.35 7.78 -35.12
N LEU A 13 -45.37 7.97 -34.24
CA LEU A 13 -44.09 8.60 -34.58
C LEU A 13 -42.98 7.75 -33.98
N LEU A 14 -42.12 7.27 -34.87
CA LEU A 14 -40.87 6.56 -34.60
C LEU A 14 -40.22 6.95 -33.26
N VAL A 15 -40.24 6.04 -32.28
CA VAL A 15 -39.16 5.94 -31.29
C VAL A 15 -38.22 4.82 -31.76
N VAL A 16 -37.59 5.06 -32.91
CA VAL A 16 -36.54 4.18 -33.47
C VAL A 16 -35.15 4.82 -33.32
N LEU A 17 -35.03 6.03 -32.76
CA LEU A 17 -33.78 6.80 -32.84
C LEU A 17 -33.34 7.44 -31.52
N LEU A 18 -33.37 6.71 -30.40
CA LEU A 18 -32.72 7.14 -29.15
C LEU A 18 -32.00 6.03 -28.36
N THR A 19 -31.58 4.95 -29.01
CA THR A 19 -30.64 3.95 -28.44
C THR A 19 -29.51 3.56 -29.39
N ALA A 20 -29.30 4.29 -30.49
CA ALA A 20 -28.22 3.99 -31.45
C ALA A 20 -26.80 4.32 -30.94
N ALA A 21 -26.63 4.91 -29.75
CA ALA A 21 -25.32 5.21 -29.16
C ALA A 21 -24.89 4.22 -28.05
N ALA A 22 -25.71 3.22 -27.72
CA ALA A 22 -25.35 2.15 -26.79
C ALA A 22 -25.28 0.75 -27.46
N ALA A 23 -25.62 0.67 -28.75
CA ALA A 23 -25.80 -0.58 -29.48
C ALA A 23 -24.48 -1.31 -29.83
N ASP A 24 -23.32 -0.65 -29.70
CA ASP A 24 -22.02 -1.28 -29.99
C ASP A 24 -21.37 -1.96 -28.79
N ALA A 25 -21.88 -1.78 -27.57
CA ALA A 25 -21.18 -2.24 -26.38
C ALA A 25 -21.61 -3.65 -25.92
N GLN A 26 -22.86 -4.07 -26.16
CA GLN A 26 -23.36 -5.42 -25.84
C GLN A 26 -24.11 -6.03 -27.03
N SER A 27 -23.79 -7.29 -27.33
CA SER A 27 -24.34 -8.03 -28.46
C SER A 27 -25.73 -8.62 -28.17
N PHE A 28 -26.75 -8.20 -28.92
CA PHE A 28 -28.08 -8.82 -28.91
C PHE A 28 -28.31 -9.61 -30.19
N HIS A 29 -28.76 -10.86 -30.06
CA HIS A 29 -28.92 -11.78 -31.18
C HIS A 29 -30.35 -12.34 -31.24
N PRO A 30 -31.01 -12.36 -32.41
CA PRO A 30 -32.35 -12.90 -32.51
C PRO A 30 -32.36 -14.42 -32.22
N GLY A 31 -33.46 -14.91 -31.64
CA GLY A 31 -33.64 -16.33 -31.36
C GLY A 31 -32.94 -16.82 -30.09
N LYS A 32 -32.88 -18.14 -29.94
CA LYS A 32 -32.37 -18.84 -28.76
C LYS A 32 -30.85 -18.96 -28.75
N CYS A 33 -30.28 -19.09 -27.56
CA CYS A 33 -28.88 -19.43 -27.35
C CYS A 33 -28.47 -20.68 -28.12
N PRO A 34 -27.34 -20.64 -28.84
CA PRO A 34 -26.69 -21.83 -29.35
C PRO A 34 -26.37 -22.83 -28.22
N ARG A 35 -26.30 -24.12 -28.58
CA ARG A 35 -25.97 -25.21 -27.65
C ARG A 35 -24.69 -25.94 -28.09
N PRO A 36 -23.52 -25.29 -27.96
CA PRO A 36 -22.25 -25.93 -28.29
C PRO A 36 -21.98 -27.15 -27.43
N SER A 37 -21.19 -28.09 -27.97
CA SER A 37 -20.60 -29.14 -27.15
C SER A 37 -19.59 -28.54 -26.17
N VAL A 38 -19.59 -29.07 -24.96
CA VAL A 38 -18.66 -28.67 -23.89
C VAL A 38 -17.49 -29.65 -23.80
N GLN A 39 -16.43 -29.24 -23.11
CA GLN A 39 -15.25 -30.08 -22.87
C GLN A 39 -15.65 -31.39 -22.18
N GLU A 40 -15.31 -32.50 -22.81
CA GLU A 40 -15.45 -33.84 -22.21
C GLU A 40 -14.41 -34.04 -21.10
N ASP A 41 -14.77 -34.83 -20.09
CA ASP A 41 -13.93 -35.16 -18.92
C ASP A 41 -13.29 -33.94 -18.26
N PHE A 42 -14.08 -32.87 -18.10
CA PHE A 42 -13.58 -31.62 -17.53
C PHE A 42 -13.17 -31.75 -16.06
N ASP A 43 -11.89 -31.48 -15.78
CA ASP A 43 -11.30 -31.55 -14.45
C ASP A 43 -11.11 -30.14 -13.88
N VAL A 44 -11.98 -29.80 -12.91
CA VAL A 44 -11.98 -28.50 -12.23
C VAL A 44 -10.64 -28.22 -11.55
N MET A 45 -9.98 -29.23 -10.99
CA MET A 45 -8.73 -29.06 -10.26
C MET A 45 -7.58 -28.64 -11.19
N LYS A 46 -7.54 -29.19 -12.41
CA LYS A 46 -6.57 -28.78 -13.44
C LYS A 46 -6.86 -27.40 -14.01
N TYR A 47 -8.11 -26.93 -13.91
CA TYR A 47 -8.53 -25.62 -14.40
C TYR A 47 -8.16 -24.46 -13.47
N LEU A 48 -7.84 -24.74 -12.21
CA LEU A 48 -7.47 -23.74 -11.21
C LEU A 48 -6.26 -22.90 -11.62
N GLY A 49 -6.07 -21.77 -10.92
CA GLY A 49 -4.99 -20.82 -11.18
C GLY A 49 -5.43 -19.65 -12.06
N THR A 50 -4.46 -18.94 -12.64
CA THR A 50 -4.71 -17.73 -13.42
C THR A 50 -4.86 -18.04 -14.90
N TRP A 51 -5.80 -17.35 -15.53
CA TRP A 51 -6.04 -17.29 -16.96
C TRP A 51 -6.09 -15.83 -17.41
N TYR A 52 -5.39 -15.50 -18.49
CA TYR A 52 -5.36 -14.19 -19.12
C TYR A 52 -6.33 -14.15 -20.29
N GLU A 53 -7.10 -13.09 -20.40
CA GLU A 53 -8.03 -12.88 -21.51
C GLU A 53 -7.27 -12.44 -22.76
N ILE A 54 -7.37 -13.22 -23.84
CA ILE A 54 -6.71 -12.96 -25.12
C ILE A 54 -7.69 -12.31 -26.09
N GLU A 55 -8.88 -12.89 -26.21
CA GLU A 55 -9.98 -12.32 -27.00
C GLU A 55 -11.30 -12.51 -26.30
N LYS A 56 -12.25 -11.62 -26.59
CA LYS A 56 -13.61 -11.74 -26.06
C LYS A 56 -14.66 -11.19 -27.00
N LEU A 57 -15.91 -11.61 -26.80
CA LEU A 57 -17.05 -10.84 -27.29
C LEU A 57 -17.24 -9.57 -26.43
N PRO A 58 -17.84 -8.49 -26.98
CA PRO A 58 -18.05 -7.26 -26.23
C PRO A 58 -18.77 -7.49 -24.90
N ALA A 59 -18.14 -7.01 -23.82
CA ALA A 59 -18.60 -7.16 -22.45
C ALA A 59 -18.58 -5.80 -21.74
N VAL A 60 -19.74 -5.15 -21.61
CA VAL A 60 -19.86 -3.76 -21.09
C VAL A 60 -19.34 -3.55 -19.67
N PHE A 61 -19.20 -4.64 -18.92
CA PHE A 61 -18.69 -4.65 -17.55
C PHE A 61 -17.16 -4.72 -17.47
N GLU A 62 -16.46 -4.99 -18.57
CA GLU A 62 -15.00 -4.99 -18.67
C GLU A 62 -14.54 -3.78 -19.49
N ARG A 63 -13.89 -2.82 -18.82
CA ARG A 63 -13.56 -1.51 -19.41
C ARG A 63 -12.06 -1.22 -19.43
N GLY A 64 -11.28 -2.00 -18.71
CA GLY A 64 -9.83 -1.88 -18.60
C GLY A 64 -9.07 -2.74 -19.60
N LYS A 65 -7.78 -2.88 -19.32
CA LYS A 65 -6.86 -3.80 -19.99
C LYS A 65 -6.30 -4.82 -19.01
N CYS A 66 -5.44 -5.73 -19.46
CA CYS A 66 -4.79 -6.72 -18.59
C CYS A 66 -5.76 -7.63 -17.85
N ASN A 67 -6.89 -7.93 -18.49
CA ASN A 67 -7.97 -8.73 -17.95
C ASN A 67 -7.47 -10.14 -17.62
N GLN A 68 -7.76 -10.59 -16.40
CA GLN A 68 -7.41 -11.92 -15.93
C GLN A 68 -8.45 -12.45 -14.95
N ALA A 69 -8.61 -13.76 -14.96
CA ALA A 69 -9.41 -14.50 -14.00
C ALA A 69 -8.52 -15.47 -13.21
N THR A 70 -8.60 -15.44 -11.89
CA THR A 70 -7.91 -16.39 -11.02
C THR A 70 -8.94 -17.27 -10.29
N TYR A 71 -8.77 -18.58 -10.41
CA TYR A 71 -9.63 -19.59 -9.81
C TYR A 71 -8.92 -20.31 -8.68
N SER A 72 -9.56 -20.43 -7.52
CA SER A 72 -9.02 -21.17 -6.36
C SER A 72 -10.11 -21.94 -5.64
N MET A 73 -9.76 -23.08 -5.02
CA MET A 73 -10.72 -23.84 -4.23
C MET A 73 -11.07 -23.14 -2.91
N LEU A 74 -12.34 -23.24 -2.53
CA LEU A 74 -12.84 -22.89 -1.21
C LEU A 74 -13.04 -24.15 -0.37
N ALA A 75 -13.08 -23.98 0.95
CA ALA A 75 -13.24 -25.08 1.90
C ALA A 75 -14.58 -25.81 1.77
N ASP A 76 -15.61 -25.14 1.24
CA ASP A 76 -16.94 -25.71 0.98
C ASP A 76 -17.02 -26.49 -0.35
N GLY A 77 -15.89 -26.67 -1.04
CA GLY A 77 -15.81 -27.39 -2.31
C GLY A 77 -16.20 -26.57 -3.53
N THR A 78 -16.52 -25.28 -3.38
CA THR A 78 -16.81 -24.38 -4.50
C THR A 78 -15.54 -23.69 -5.00
N VAL A 79 -15.60 -23.07 -6.19
CA VAL A 79 -14.45 -22.38 -6.77
C VAL A 79 -14.62 -20.87 -6.58
N LYS A 80 -13.69 -20.23 -5.87
CA LYS A 80 -13.58 -18.77 -5.85
C LYS A 80 -13.11 -18.29 -7.22
N VAL A 81 -13.82 -17.31 -7.77
CA VAL A 81 -13.45 -16.60 -9.01
C VAL A 81 -13.03 -15.20 -8.63
N ARG A 82 -11.85 -14.77 -9.08
CA ARG A 82 -11.40 -13.39 -8.93
C ARG A 82 -11.00 -12.82 -10.28
N ASN A 83 -11.82 -11.90 -10.79
CA ASN A 83 -11.53 -11.15 -12.00
C ASN A 83 -10.81 -9.86 -11.67
N ALA A 84 -9.85 -9.47 -12.50
CA ALA A 84 -9.11 -8.23 -12.35
C ALA A 84 -8.80 -7.58 -13.70
N GLU A 85 -8.87 -6.25 -13.75
CA GLU A 85 -8.51 -5.42 -14.89
C GLU A 85 -7.68 -4.21 -14.43
N LEU A 86 -6.89 -3.64 -15.33
CA LEU A 86 -6.13 -2.41 -15.14
C LEU A 86 -6.88 -1.26 -15.82
N MET A 87 -7.32 -0.29 -15.03
CA MET A 87 -8.03 0.89 -15.51
C MET A 87 -7.05 1.91 -16.09
N SER A 88 -7.55 2.84 -16.89
CA SER A 88 -6.76 3.91 -17.52
C SER A 88 -6.00 4.81 -16.52
N ASN A 89 -6.49 4.91 -15.28
CA ASN A 89 -5.82 5.64 -14.19
C ASN A 89 -4.73 4.83 -13.48
N GLY A 90 -4.36 3.65 -13.97
CA GLY A 90 -3.36 2.77 -13.38
C GLY A 90 -3.84 1.97 -12.17
N LYS A 91 -5.08 2.19 -11.69
CA LYS A 91 -5.67 1.41 -10.59
C LYS A 91 -6.15 0.05 -11.12
N ARG A 92 -5.96 -0.99 -10.31
CA ARG A 92 -6.53 -2.32 -10.57
C ARG A 92 -7.97 -2.36 -10.06
N ASN A 93 -8.93 -2.65 -10.94
CA ASN A 93 -10.30 -2.95 -10.58
C ASN A 93 -10.46 -4.47 -10.44
N THR A 94 -11.23 -4.93 -9.46
CA THR A 94 -11.35 -6.36 -9.13
C THR A 94 -12.75 -6.70 -8.66
N ILE A 95 -13.24 -7.89 -9.03
CA ILE A 95 -14.50 -8.45 -8.52
C ILE A 95 -14.29 -9.92 -8.16
N GLU A 96 -14.90 -10.35 -7.07
CA GLU A 96 -14.86 -11.73 -6.59
C GLU A 96 -16.24 -12.37 -6.63
N GLY A 97 -16.27 -13.66 -6.93
CA GLY A 97 -17.48 -14.45 -7.05
C GLY A 97 -17.22 -15.92 -6.77
N VAL A 98 -18.24 -16.74 -6.97
CA VAL A 98 -18.18 -18.19 -6.76
C VAL A 98 -18.70 -18.90 -8.00
N ALA A 99 -17.93 -19.89 -8.47
CA ALA A 99 -18.32 -20.82 -9.52
C ALA A 99 -18.72 -22.18 -8.91
N ARG A 100 -19.78 -22.76 -9.48
CA ARG A 100 -20.37 -24.02 -9.03
C ARG A 100 -20.65 -24.93 -10.21
N VAL A 101 -20.27 -26.20 -10.10
CA VAL A 101 -20.68 -27.23 -11.06
C VAL A 101 -22.17 -27.51 -10.87
N LYS A 102 -22.98 -27.34 -11.92
CA LYS A 102 -24.44 -27.52 -11.85
C LYS A 102 -24.86 -28.99 -11.91
N ASN A 103 -24.13 -29.79 -12.69
CA ASN A 103 -24.35 -31.23 -12.84
C ASN A 103 -22.98 -31.93 -12.86
N SER A 104 -22.74 -32.84 -11.92
CA SER A 104 -21.48 -33.58 -11.81
C SER A 104 -21.19 -34.46 -13.03
N SER A 105 -22.20 -34.83 -13.82
CA SER A 105 -22.03 -35.58 -15.06
C SER A 105 -21.56 -34.71 -16.23
N GLN A 106 -21.63 -33.37 -16.10
CA GLN A 106 -21.16 -32.40 -17.09
C GLN A 106 -20.41 -31.26 -16.40
N PRO A 107 -19.22 -31.53 -15.83
CA PRO A 107 -18.48 -30.58 -14.99
C PRO A 107 -18.02 -29.31 -15.72
N ALA A 108 -17.99 -29.33 -17.06
CA ALA A 108 -17.70 -28.17 -17.90
C ALA A 108 -18.84 -27.13 -17.95
N ILE A 109 -20.03 -27.45 -17.41
CA ILE A 109 -21.17 -26.54 -17.31
C ILE A 109 -21.25 -25.98 -15.89
N LEU A 110 -20.70 -24.79 -15.73
CA LEU A 110 -20.67 -24.09 -14.45
C LEU A 110 -21.69 -22.95 -14.42
N GLY A 111 -22.11 -22.59 -13.21
CA GLY A 111 -22.74 -21.32 -12.92
C GLY A 111 -21.79 -20.44 -12.11
N VAL A 112 -21.70 -19.16 -12.43
CA VAL A 112 -20.87 -18.18 -11.72
C VAL A 112 -21.75 -17.06 -11.17
N SER A 113 -21.56 -16.71 -9.90
CA SER A 113 -22.24 -15.58 -9.27
C SER A 113 -21.25 -14.66 -8.56
N PHE A 114 -21.39 -13.36 -8.82
CA PHE A 114 -20.60 -12.29 -8.20
C PHE A 114 -21.38 -11.51 -7.13
N PHE A 115 -22.69 -11.76 -6.99
CA PHE A 115 -23.56 -11.04 -6.08
C PHE A 115 -24.47 -12.02 -5.34
N LYS A 116 -24.38 -11.99 -4.00
CA LYS A 116 -25.16 -12.88 -3.14
C LYS A 116 -26.66 -12.66 -3.36
N GLY A 117 -27.38 -13.75 -3.64
CA GLY A 117 -28.84 -13.74 -3.84
C GLY A 117 -29.30 -13.55 -5.29
N LEU A 118 -28.39 -13.30 -6.24
CA LEU A 118 -28.71 -13.31 -7.66
C LEU A 118 -28.47 -14.70 -8.28
N PRO A 119 -29.24 -15.08 -9.32
CA PRO A 119 -29.00 -16.32 -10.05
C PRO A 119 -27.59 -16.37 -10.66
N ASP A 120 -27.04 -17.58 -10.72
CA ASP A 120 -25.75 -17.80 -11.38
C ASP A 120 -25.86 -17.54 -12.89
N GLY A 121 -24.90 -16.81 -13.45
CA GLY A 121 -24.71 -16.71 -14.89
C GLY A 121 -24.06 -17.97 -15.45
N PRO A 122 -24.40 -18.40 -16.68
CA PRO A 122 -23.81 -19.60 -17.28
C PRO A 122 -22.33 -19.37 -17.58
N TYR A 123 -21.50 -20.40 -17.38
CA TYR A 123 -20.08 -20.40 -17.71
C TYR A 123 -19.71 -21.79 -18.23
N TRP A 124 -19.66 -21.95 -19.55
CA TRP A 124 -19.45 -23.24 -20.19
C TRP A 124 -18.06 -23.30 -20.79
N VAL A 125 -17.25 -24.27 -20.36
CA VAL A 125 -15.93 -24.51 -20.96
C VAL A 125 -16.13 -25.39 -22.20
N LEU A 126 -15.94 -24.81 -23.38
CA LEU A 126 -16.13 -25.52 -24.65
C LEU A 126 -14.90 -26.36 -25.03
N SER A 127 -13.71 -25.91 -24.65
CA SER A 127 -12.44 -26.55 -25.03
C SER A 127 -11.33 -26.04 -24.12
N THR A 128 -10.51 -26.92 -23.54
CA THR A 128 -9.28 -26.52 -22.84
C THR A 128 -8.27 -27.65 -22.87
N ASP A 129 -6.99 -27.31 -22.94
CA ASP A 129 -5.89 -28.25 -22.68
C ASP A 129 -5.31 -28.09 -21.27
N TYR A 130 -5.92 -27.25 -20.44
CA TYR A 130 -5.54 -26.85 -19.07
C TYR A 130 -4.20 -26.11 -18.94
N GLN A 131 -3.33 -26.20 -19.94
CA GLN A 131 -1.93 -25.78 -19.89
C GLN A 131 -1.63 -24.55 -20.71
N SER A 132 -2.37 -24.32 -21.80
CA SER A 132 -2.12 -23.19 -22.70
C SER A 132 -3.38 -22.37 -22.93
N TYR A 133 -4.55 -23.00 -23.19
CA TYR A 133 -5.76 -22.28 -23.57
C TYR A 133 -7.03 -22.78 -22.89
N SER A 134 -8.04 -21.92 -22.82
CA SER A 134 -9.42 -22.28 -22.55
C SER A 134 -10.37 -21.43 -23.40
N LEU A 135 -11.38 -22.07 -23.97
CA LEU A 135 -12.48 -21.43 -24.68
C LEU A 135 -13.74 -21.51 -23.84
N VAL A 136 -14.27 -20.35 -23.48
CA VAL A 136 -15.43 -20.23 -22.60
C VAL A 136 -16.57 -19.57 -23.36
N TYR A 137 -17.79 -20.06 -23.14
CA TYR A 137 -19.02 -19.49 -23.67
C TYR A 137 -20.04 -19.29 -22.56
N SER A 138 -20.78 -18.19 -22.63
CA SER A 138 -21.87 -17.85 -21.72
C SER A 138 -23.00 -17.27 -22.54
N CYS A 139 -24.21 -17.80 -22.42
CA CYS A 139 -25.35 -17.29 -23.14
C CYS A 139 -26.61 -17.35 -22.30
N THR A 140 -27.38 -16.26 -22.31
CA THR A 140 -28.66 -16.17 -21.61
C THR A 140 -29.78 -15.86 -22.61
N ASP A 141 -30.81 -16.71 -22.60
CA ASP A 141 -32.03 -16.52 -23.38
C ASP A 141 -32.89 -15.39 -22.80
N HIS A 142 -33.36 -14.51 -23.67
CA HIS A 142 -34.49 -13.61 -23.44
C HIS A 142 -35.61 -13.97 -24.42
N PHE A 143 -36.79 -13.35 -24.28
CA PHE A 143 -38.00 -13.81 -24.97
C PHE A 143 -37.83 -13.94 -26.51
N LEU A 144 -37.29 -12.91 -27.18
CA LEU A 144 -37.09 -12.89 -28.65
C LEU A 144 -35.62 -12.86 -29.08
N PHE A 145 -34.70 -12.76 -28.13
CA PHE A 145 -33.28 -12.61 -28.39
C PHE A 145 -32.46 -13.29 -27.30
N HIS A 146 -31.18 -13.46 -27.51
CA HIS A 146 -30.23 -13.84 -26.48
C HIS A 146 -29.07 -12.85 -26.40
N VAL A 147 -28.36 -12.91 -25.28
CA VAL A 147 -27.11 -12.21 -25.07
C VAL A 147 -26.04 -13.25 -24.79
N ASP A 148 -24.94 -13.18 -25.53
CA ASP A 148 -23.83 -14.09 -25.39
C ASP A 148 -22.50 -13.38 -25.13
N PHE A 149 -21.61 -14.14 -24.52
CA PHE A 149 -20.23 -13.80 -24.25
C PHE A 149 -19.37 -15.01 -24.58
N ALA A 150 -18.18 -14.74 -25.09
CA ALA A 150 -17.16 -15.75 -25.29
C ALA A 150 -15.83 -15.17 -24.87
N TRP A 151 -14.97 -16.02 -24.30
CA TRP A 151 -13.62 -15.66 -23.94
C TRP A 151 -12.66 -16.72 -24.45
N ILE A 152 -11.63 -16.28 -25.17
CA ILE A 152 -10.42 -17.05 -25.39
C ILE A 152 -9.45 -16.66 -24.28
N LEU A 153 -9.13 -17.62 -23.44
CA LEU A 153 -8.26 -17.46 -22.29
C LEU A 153 -6.96 -18.23 -22.50
N ALA A 154 -5.86 -17.76 -21.91
CA ALA A 154 -4.58 -18.45 -21.96
C ALA A 154 -3.84 -18.44 -20.61
N ARG A 155 -2.91 -19.39 -20.41
CA ARG A 155 -2.03 -19.43 -19.23
C ARG A 155 -0.93 -18.36 -19.28
N THR A 156 -0.66 -17.81 -20.45
CA THR A 156 0.25 -16.68 -20.71
C THR A 156 -0.51 -15.51 -21.32
N ARG A 157 0.09 -14.32 -21.33
CA ARG A 157 -0.51 -13.10 -21.92
C ARG A 157 -0.54 -13.05 -23.45
N VAL A 158 -0.01 -14.09 -24.07
CA VAL A 158 0.05 -14.27 -25.52
C VAL A 158 -0.34 -15.71 -25.79
N LEU A 159 -1.10 -15.91 -26.86
CA LEU A 159 -1.45 -17.22 -27.42
C LEU A 159 -1.09 -17.18 -28.91
N THR A 160 -0.71 -18.33 -29.48
CA THR A 160 -0.29 -18.38 -30.88
C THR A 160 -1.48 -18.25 -31.82
N GLU A 161 -1.26 -17.65 -32.98
CA GLU A 161 -2.31 -17.41 -33.99
C GLU A 161 -2.99 -18.71 -34.46
N ASP A 162 -2.25 -19.82 -34.54
CA ASP A 162 -2.80 -21.13 -34.90
C ASP A 162 -3.83 -21.63 -33.87
N VAL A 163 -3.55 -21.44 -32.58
CA VAL A 163 -4.48 -21.81 -31.50
C VAL A 163 -5.68 -20.86 -31.53
N ILE A 164 -5.46 -19.55 -31.65
CA ILE A 164 -6.55 -18.57 -31.73
C ILE A 164 -7.50 -18.91 -32.90
N SER A 165 -6.96 -19.15 -34.10
CA SER A 165 -7.75 -19.53 -35.28
C SER A 165 -8.60 -20.77 -35.02
N ARG A 166 -8.01 -21.83 -34.46
CA ARG A 166 -8.74 -23.07 -34.15
C ARG A 166 -9.87 -22.86 -33.13
N LEU A 167 -9.68 -21.98 -32.15
CA LEU A 167 -10.72 -21.67 -31.15
C LEU A 167 -11.83 -20.80 -31.74
N ARG A 168 -11.49 -19.85 -32.63
CA ARG A 168 -12.47 -19.10 -33.42
C ARG A 168 -13.29 -20.04 -34.31
N ASP A 169 -12.69 -20.99 -35.01
CA ASP A 169 -13.42 -21.96 -35.84
C ASP A 169 -14.41 -22.80 -35.03
N LYS A 170 -14.03 -23.16 -33.79
CA LYS A 170 -14.93 -23.87 -32.85
C LYS A 170 -16.11 -23.01 -32.41
N LEU A 171 -15.90 -21.71 -32.16
CA LEU A 171 -16.99 -20.76 -31.88
C LEU A 171 -17.91 -20.56 -33.10
N ALA A 172 -17.32 -20.39 -34.29
CA ALA A 172 -18.07 -20.21 -35.52
C ALA A 172 -18.95 -21.44 -35.83
N SER A 173 -18.40 -22.65 -35.65
CA SER A 173 -19.13 -23.92 -35.80
C SER A 173 -20.25 -24.08 -34.77
N ALA A 174 -20.15 -23.41 -33.63
CA ALA A 174 -21.20 -23.33 -32.62
C ALA A 174 -22.27 -22.26 -32.92
N GLY A 175 -22.16 -21.51 -34.02
CA GLY A 175 -23.10 -20.46 -34.39
C GLY A 175 -22.81 -19.09 -33.76
N VAL A 176 -21.63 -18.91 -33.16
CA VAL A 176 -21.20 -17.62 -32.58
C VAL A 176 -20.57 -16.75 -33.66
N ASN A 177 -20.94 -15.47 -33.71
CA ASN A 177 -20.39 -14.52 -34.68
C ASN A 177 -18.98 -14.06 -34.28
N VAL A 178 -17.96 -14.80 -34.74
CA VAL A 178 -16.54 -14.54 -34.41
C VAL A 178 -15.99 -13.22 -34.94
N ASN A 179 -16.63 -12.59 -35.93
CA ASN A 179 -16.20 -11.28 -36.45
C ASN A 179 -16.37 -10.16 -35.41
N ARG A 180 -17.05 -10.43 -34.30
CA ARG A 180 -17.23 -9.51 -33.18
C ARG A 180 -16.21 -9.69 -32.07
N LEU A 181 -15.34 -10.70 -32.14
CA LEU A 181 -14.29 -10.88 -31.16
C LEU A 181 -13.33 -9.69 -31.19
N THR A 182 -13.02 -9.16 -30.02
CA THR A 182 -12.05 -8.10 -29.82
C THR A 182 -10.82 -8.66 -29.11
N VAL A 183 -9.65 -8.23 -29.59
CA VAL A 183 -8.37 -8.57 -28.95
C VAL A 183 -8.26 -7.77 -27.66
N SER A 184 -7.89 -8.45 -26.58
CA SER A 184 -7.69 -7.84 -25.27
C SER A 184 -6.27 -7.30 -25.14
N ASP A 185 -6.13 -6.05 -24.69
CA ASP A 185 -4.81 -5.46 -24.48
C ASP A 185 -4.11 -6.08 -23.26
N GLN A 186 -3.14 -6.96 -23.53
CA GLN A 186 -2.28 -7.58 -22.52
C GLN A 186 -0.87 -6.95 -22.45
N SER A 187 -0.69 -5.75 -23.01
CA SER A 187 0.57 -5.00 -22.97
C SER A 187 0.73 -4.15 -21.70
N GLY A 188 1.96 -4.07 -21.16
CA GLY A 188 2.23 -3.27 -19.96
C GLY A 188 1.48 -3.73 -18.71
N CYS A 189 1.17 -5.03 -18.64
CA CYS A 189 0.35 -5.65 -17.59
C CYS A 189 1.11 -6.16 -16.39
N GLU A 190 2.44 -6.12 -16.47
CA GLU A 190 3.25 -6.31 -15.29
C GLU A 190 2.83 -5.27 -14.26
N ARG A 191 2.73 -5.68 -12.99
CA ARG A 191 3.01 -4.70 -11.94
C ARG A 191 4.33 -4.12 -12.38
N THR A 192 4.40 -2.82 -12.68
CA THR A 192 5.62 -2.12 -12.36
C THR A 192 5.81 -2.40 -10.86
N LYS A 193 6.54 -3.49 -10.53
CA LYS A 193 7.39 -3.45 -9.37
C LYS A 193 8.23 -2.26 -9.72
N GLY A 194 7.83 -1.08 -9.23
CA GLY A 194 8.63 0.11 -9.39
C GLY A 194 10.05 -0.31 -9.06
N LYS A 195 11.02 0.26 -9.78
CA LYS A 195 12.42 0.10 -9.42
C LYS A 195 12.48 0.19 -7.87
N ARG A 196 13.17 -0.75 -7.24
CA ARG A 196 13.21 -0.87 -5.77
C ARG A 196 14.66 -1.02 -5.37
N ASN A 197 15.12 -0.18 -4.46
CA ASN A 197 16.41 -0.31 -3.83
C ASN A 197 16.31 -1.35 -2.71
N ASP A 198 16.88 -2.54 -2.92
CA ASP A 198 16.85 -3.64 -1.94
C ASP A 198 17.97 -3.57 -0.88
N ARG A 199 18.80 -2.52 -0.91
CA ARG A 199 19.89 -2.31 0.05
C ARG A 199 19.87 -0.90 0.65
N PRO A 200 18.72 -0.41 1.14
CA PRO A 200 18.60 0.97 1.61
C PRO A 200 19.55 1.25 2.77
N ILE A 201 20.14 2.44 2.77
CA ILE A 201 20.97 2.98 3.85
C ILE A 201 20.26 4.20 4.40
N ILE A 202 19.97 4.22 5.69
CA ILE A 202 19.25 5.32 6.33
C ILE A 202 20.19 6.03 7.31
N GLY A 203 20.20 7.36 7.25
CA GLY A 203 20.92 8.18 8.21
C GLY A 203 20.17 8.24 9.54
N VAL A 204 20.87 8.13 10.67
CA VAL A 204 20.30 8.44 11.99
C VAL A 204 21.06 9.63 12.56
N LEU A 205 20.35 10.71 12.87
CA LEU A 205 20.96 11.94 13.33
C LEU A 205 21.50 11.81 14.76
N ALA A 206 22.80 12.04 14.94
CA ALA A 206 23.41 12.14 16.25
C ALA A 206 22.98 13.44 16.95
N GLN A 207 23.07 13.46 18.28
CA GLN A 207 22.74 14.65 19.08
C GLN A 207 23.81 14.87 20.15
N GLU A 208 23.93 16.09 20.65
CA GLU A 208 24.90 16.45 21.68
C GLU A 208 24.71 15.63 22.96
N VAL A 209 25.83 15.29 23.61
CA VAL A 209 25.79 14.80 24.98
C VAL A 209 25.70 15.99 25.95
N SER A 210 24.99 15.83 27.07
CA SER A 210 24.83 16.88 28.08
C SER A 210 26.14 17.25 28.81
N SER A 211 27.12 16.34 28.85
CA SER A 211 28.43 16.55 29.48
C SER A 211 29.52 15.94 28.61
N PRO A 212 30.01 16.70 27.60
CA PRO A 212 30.95 16.19 26.61
C PRO A 212 32.30 15.81 27.22
N LYS A 213 32.86 14.71 26.74
CA LYS A 213 34.23 14.27 27.03
C LYS A 213 35.02 14.25 25.71
N PRO A 214 36.36 14.25 25.75
CA PRO A 214 37.16 14.04 24.54
C PRO A 214 36.68 12.79 23.79
N ASN A 215 36.38 12.93 22.50
CA ASN A 215 35.85 11.87 21.61
C ASN A 215 34.49 11.28 22.04
N GLN A 216 33.71 12.02 22.83
CA GLN A 216 32.31 11.71 23.17
C GLN A 216 31.54 13.02 23.25
N THR A 217 31.28 13.60 22.08
CA THR A 217 30.61 14.90 21.92
C THR A 217 29.19 14.75 21.40
N ALA A 218 28.90 13.64 20.71
CA ALA A 218 27.57 13.31 20.25
C ALA A 218 27.24 11.84 20.53
N TYR A 219 25.96 11.51 20.46
CA TYR A 219 25.50 10.13 20.65
C TYR A 219 24.28 9.77 19.80
N ILE A 220 24.09 8.45 19.63
CA ILE A 220 22.88 7.83 19.10
C ILE A 220 22.52 6.65 20.02
N ALA A 221 21.27 6.58 20.47
CA ALA A 221 20.78 5.40 21.18
C ALA A 221 20.67 4.19 20.24
N ALA A 222 21.17 3.03 20.67
CA ALA A 222 21.28 1.85 19.81
C ALA A 222 19.92 1.27 19.38
N SER A 223 18.84 1.56 20.11
CA SER A 223 17.47 1.13 19.77
C SER A 223 16.99 1.68 18.43
N TYR A 224 17.35 2.92 18.05
CA TYR A 224 17.05 3.44 16.71
C TYR A 224 17.76 2.67 15.61
N VAL A 225 19.04 2.30 15.83
CA VAL A 225 19.83 1.50 14.89
C VAL A 225 19.20 0.11 14.70
N LYS A 226 18.93 -0.58 15.82
CA LYS A 226 18.31 -1.92 15.84
C LYS A 226 16.94 -1.93 15.16
N SER A 227 16.15 -0.88 15.36
CA SER A 227 14.82 -0.74 14.74
C SER A 227 14.91 -0.73 13.21
N LEU A 228 15.76 0.13 12.63
CA LEU A 228 15.94 0.20 11.18
C LEU A 228 16.56 -1.08 10.60
N GLU A 229 17.54 -1.68 11.30
CA GLU A 229 18.15 -2.94 10.88
C GLU A 229 17.18 -4.11 10.89
N SER A 230 16.25 -4.16 11.86
CA SER A 230 15.22 -5.20 11.94
C SER A 230 14.27 -5.21 10.73
N ALA A 231 14.10 -4.07 10.06
CA ALA A 231 13.30 -3.90 8.86
C ALA A 231 14.10 -4.04 7.54
N GLY A 232 15.40 -4.38 7.64
CA GLY A 232 16.27 -4.64 6.50
C GLY A 232 16.89 -3.40 5.86
N ALA A 233 17.18 -2.36 6.65
CA ALA A 233 18.05 -1.25 6.25
C ALA A 233 19.43 -1.36 6.92
N ARG A 234 20.42 -0.66 6.37
CA ARG A 234 21.69 -0.38 7.05
C ARG A 234 21.69 1.05 7.55
N VAL A 235 22.51 1.34 8.56
CA VAL A 235 22.51 2.67 9.20
C VAL A 235 23.84 3.38 9.00
N VAL A 236 23.76 4.69 8.76
CA VAL A 236 24.89 5.62 8.84
C VAL A 236 24.61 6.63 9.95
N PRO A 237 25.52 6.80 10.93
CA PRO A 237 25.39 7.88 11.89
C PRO A 237 25.65 9.23 11.19
N VAL A 238 24.68 10.14 11.25
CA VAL A 238 24.80 11.49 10.72
C VAL A 238 25.34 12.38 11.84
N MET A 239 26.62 12.74 11.75
CA MET A 239 27.28 13.56 12.77
C MET A 239 26.74 14.99 12.77
N ILE A 240 26.65 15.59 13.96
CA ILE A 240 26.40 17.03 14.10
C ILE A 240 27.64 17.84 13.70
N ASN A 241 27.44 19.15 13.55
CA ASN A 241 28.52 20.13 13.33
C ASN A 241 29.38 19.92 12.07
N GLN A 242 28.91 19.15 11.08
CA GLN A 242 29.55 19.04 9.77
C GLN A 242 29.27 20.27 8.89
N THR A 243 30.04 20.44 7.83
CA THR A 243 29.83 21.48 6.80
C THR A 243 28.61 21.17 5.92
N LEU A 244 28.10 22.19 5.22
CA LEU A 244 26.98 22.00 4.29
C LEU A 244 27.33 21.02 3.16
N GLU A 245 28.56 21.07 2.65
CA GLU A 245 28.99 20.20 1.55
C GLU A 245 29.14 18.73 2.00
N GLU A 246 29.58 18.48 3.24
CA GLU A 246 29.58 17.13 3.82
C GLU A 246 28.15 16.59 3.97
N TYR A 247 27.21 17.42 4.43
CA TYR A 247 25.81 17.01 4.50
C TYR A 247 25.19 16.75 3.14
N LYS A 248 25.46 17.58 2.13
CA LYS A 248 25.00 17.33 0.75
C LYS A 248 25.59 16.04 0.18
N LYS A 249 26.88 15.79 0.40
CA LYS A 249 27.52 14.53 -0.04
C LYS A 249 26.83 13.33 0.61
N LEU A 250 26.58 13.41 1.91
CA LEU A 250 25.92 12.33 2.64
C LEU A 250 24.45 12.15 2.22
N PHE A 251 23.69 13.23 2.06
CA PHE A 251 22.30 13.22 1.59
C PHE A 251 22.16 12.48 0.25
N ASN A 252 23.05 12.79 -0.72
CA ASN A 252 23.08 12.13 -2.03
C ASN A 252 23.58 10.68 -2.00
N SER A 253 24.02 10.19 -0.83
CA SER A 253 24.54 8.83 -0.63
C SER A 253 23.56 7.91 0.10
N ILE A 254 22.72 8.46 0.99
CA ILE A 254 21.74 7.72 1.80
C ILE A 254 20.33 7.82 1.22
N ASN A 255 19.45 6.93 1.64
CA ASN A 255 18.11 6.73 1.07
C ASN A 255 16.96 7.24 1.94
N GLY A 256 17.27 7.89 3.06
CA GLY A 256 16.33 8.46 4.00
C GLY A 256 17.04 8.91 5.27
N ILE A 257 16.36 9.68 6.12
CA ILE A 257 16.93 10.13 7.40
C ILE A 257 15.92 10.04 8.55
N LEU A 258 16.40 9.60 9.71
CA LEU A 258 15.67 9.56 10.96
C LEU A 258 16.25 10.60 11.94
N TYR A 259 15.36 11.42 12.48
CA TYR A 259 15.57 12.36 13.57
C TYR A 259 15.11 11.67 14.88
N PRO A 260 16.04 11.14 15.70
CA PRO A 260 15.67 10.41 16.91
C PRO A 260 15.15 11.34 18.01
N GLY A 261 14.52 10.74 19.02
CA GLY A 261 14.19 11.44 20.26
C GLY A 261 15.44 11.84 21.05
N GLY A 262 15.28 12.78 21.98
CA GLY A 262 16.40 13.41 22.67
C GLY A 262 15.95 14.56 23.56
N SER A 263 16.91 15.34 24.05
CA SER A 263 16.63 16.49 24.93
C SER A 263 17.47 17.73 24.61
N VAL A 264 18.03 17.80 23.40
CA VAL A 264 18.81 18.97 22.94
C VAL A 264 17.87 20.07 22.43
N SER A 265 18.35 21.30 22.36
CA SER A 265 17.55 22.45 21.91
C SER A 265 17.06 22.29 20.46
N ILE A 266 15.75 22.37 20.21
CA ILE A 266 15.15 22.32 18.86
C ILE A 266 15.26 23.64 18.07
N THR A 267 15.93 24.66 18.65
CA THR A 267 16.12 25.98 18.03
C THR A 267 17.58 26.39 17.88
N SER A 268 18.51 25.79 18.63
CA SER A 268 19.90 26.27 18.70
C SER A 268 20.98 25.19 18.76
N SER A 269 20.62 23.90 18.71
CA SER A 269 21.60 22.80 18.72
C SER A 269 22.21 22.53 17.34
N GLY A 270 23.36 21.84 17.32
CA GLY A 270 23.92 21.21 16.14
C GLY A 270 23.01 20.14 15.55
N TYR A 271 22.23 19.44 16.39
CA TYR A 271 21.13 18.57 15.95
C TYR A 271 20.09 19.34 15.11
N GLN A 272 19.58 20.46 15.63
CA GLN A 272 18.61 21.31 14.93
C GLN A 272 19.16 21.78 13.59
N ARG A 273 20.41 22.27 13.59
CA ARG A 273 21.07 22.77 12.38
C ARG A 273 21.19 21.68 11.31
N ALA A 274 21.62 20.47 11.71
CA ALA A 274 21.73 19.33 10.80
C ALA A 274 20.37 18.89 10.28
N ALA A 275 19.37 18.75 11.17
CA ALA A 275 18.00 18.41 10.82
C ALA A 275 17.42 19.41 9.80
N LYS A 276 17.61 20.71 10.02
CA LYS A 276 17.17 21.76 9.08
C LYS A 276 17.74 21.56 7.67
N ILE A 277 19.06 21.33 7.58
CA ILE A 277 19.73 21.12 6.28
C ILE A 277 19.16 19.91 5.56
N PHE A 278 19.01 18.77 6.25
CA PHE A 278 18.45 17.57 5.63
C PHE A 278 16.97 17.71 5.26
N TYR A 279 16.18 18.45 6.07
CA TYR A 279 14.79 18.74 5.77
C TYR A 279 14.66 19.59 4.50
N GLU A 280 15.44 20.66 4.37
CA GLU A 280 15.46 21.52 3.18
C GLU A 280 15.88 20.75 1.93
N LEU A 281 16.94 19.93 2.02
CA LEU A 281 17.39 19.04 0.94
C LEU A 281 16.31 18.02 0.56
N ALA A 282 15.64 17.41 1.53
CA ALA A 282 14.57 16.45 1.27
C ALA A 282 13.37 17.12 0.59
N ILE A 283 12.94 18.31 1.04
CA ILE A 283 11.86 19.07 0.39
C ILE A 283 12.23 19.38 -1.07
N GLU A 284 13.46 19.85 -1.32
CA GLU A 284 13.93 20.17 -2.67
C GLU A 284 13.99 18.93 -3.58
N ALA A 285 14.56 17.83 -3.08
CA ALA A 285 14.65 16.57 -3.81
C ALA A 285 13.25 16.04 -4.19
N ASN A 286 12.33 15.97 -3.22
CA ASN A 286 10.98 15.46 -3.47
C ASN A 286 10.22 16.35 -4.47
N LYS A 287 10.38 17.68 -4.41
CA LYS A 287 9.81 18.61 -5.42
C LYS A 287 10.32 18.33 -6.84
N LYS A 288 11.55 17.86 -6.97
CA LYS A 288 12.18 17.49 -8.25
C LYS A 288 11.88 16.04 -8.67
N GLY A 289 11.04 15.32 -7.93
CA GLY A 289 10.72 13.92 -8.18
C GLY A 289 11.78 12.92 -7.68
N ASP A 290 12.79 13.40 -6.95
CA ASP A 290 13.77 12.58 -6.27
C ASP A 290 13.26 12.25 -4.85
N TYR A 291 12.66 11.08 -4.73
CA TYR A 291 11.95 10.67 -3.53
C TYR A 291 12.94 10.48 -2.36
N PHE A 292 12.78 11.21 -1.25
CA PHE A 292 13.64 11.07 -0.07
C PHE A 292 12.83 11.17 1.23
N PRO A 293 12.66 10.07 1.98
CA PRO A 293 11.81 10.07 3.17
C PRO A 293 12.53 10.58 4.43
N VAL A 294 11.77 11.27 5.29
CA VAL A 294 12.22 11.79 6.58
C VAL A 294 11.31 11.26 7.69
N TRP A 295 11.91 10.79 8.78
CA TRP A 295 11.18 10.33 9.97
C TRP A 295 11.60 11.12 11.21
N GLY A 296 10.64 11.59 12.01
CA GLY A 296 10.90 12.20 13.31
C GLY A 296 10.26 11.43 14.47
N THR A 297 11.05 11.10 15.49
CA THR A 297 10.56 10.46 16.73
C THR A 297 10.75 11.40 17.91
N CYS A 298 9.70 11.67 18.71
CA CYS A 298 9.72 12.54 19.89
C CYS A 298 10.37 13.91 19.56
N LEU A 299 11.59 14.19 20.04
CA LEU A 299 12.37 15.38 19.67
C LEU A 299 12.45 15.59 18.15
N GLY A 300 12.59 14.52 17.37
CA GLY A 300 12.58 14.61 15.91
C GLY A 300 11.24 15.06 15.34
N TYR A 301 10.12 14.63 15.94
CA TYR A 301 8.80 15.12 15.57
C TYR A 301 8.62 16.58 15.97
N GLU A 302 8.98 16.95 17.20
CA GLU A 302 9.01 18.34 17.67
C GLU A 302 9.82 19.23 16.71
N GLN A 303 11.01 18.77 16.31
CA GLN A 303 11.86 19.46 15.34
C GLN A 303 11.17 19.66 13.99
N LEU A 304 10.47 18.64 13.48
CA LEU A 304 9.69 18.75 12.24
C LEU A 304 8.60 19.82 12.34
N THR A 305 7.91 19.93 13.48
CA THR A 305 6.88 20.97 13.66
C THR A 305 7.47 22.38 13.61
N VAL A 306 8.66 22.59 14.19
CA VAL A 306 9.38 23.87 14.12
C VAL A 306 9.88 24.17 12.72
N LEU A 307 10.40 23.17 12.01
CA LEU A 307 10.88 23.34 10.63
C LEU A 307 9.76 23.69 9.66
N THR A 308 8.58 23.11 9.83
CA THR A 308 7.42 23.37 8.98
C THR A 308 6.75 24.71 9.29
N SER A 309 6.52 25.03 10.57
CA SER A 309 5.82 26.27 10.98
C SER A 309 6.72 27.50 11.11
N GLY A 310 8.03 27.30 11.21
CA GLY A 310 9.00 28.34 11.55
C GLY A 310 8.92 28.84 12.99
N LYS A 311 8.13 28.20 13.87
CA LYS A 311 7.88 28.64 15.25
C LYS A 311 7.92 27.47 16.22
N ASP A 312 8.33 27.75 17.46
CA ASP A 312 8.12 26.81 18.57
C ASP A 312 6.68 26.97 19.07
N LEU A 313 5.87 25.94 18.83
CA LEU A 313 4.43 25.91 19.10
C LEU A 313 4.06 24.83 20.13
N LEU A 314 5.06 24.31 20.84
CA LEU A 314 4.87 23.22 21.78
C LEU A 314 4.26 23.71 23.10
N SER A 315 3.39 22.88 23.66
CA SER A 315 2.80 23.08 24.98
C SER A 315 3.31 22.00 25.93
N HIS A 316 3.48 22.36 27.19
CA HIS A 316 3.86 21.38 28.21
C HIS A 316 2.75 20.33 28.40
N THR A 317 3.11 19.05 28.48
CA THR A 317 2.20 17.95 28.78
C THR A 317 2.80 16.98 29.81
N ASN A 318 1.95 16.33 30.61
CA ASN A 318 2.39 15.37 31.62
C ASN A 318 2.53 13.95 31.06
N THR A 319 3.49 13.74 30.17
CA THR A 319 3.64 12.51 29.36
C THR A 319 5.03 11.88 29.48
N SER A 320 5.75 12.24 30.55
CA SER A 320 7.09 11.72 30.84
C SER A 320 7.03 10.34 31.47
N GLY A 321 6.93 9.32 30.63
CA GLY A 321 7.01 7.91 31.03
C GLY A 321 5.65 7.25 31.22
N VAL A 322 4.80 7.32 30.20
CA VAL A 322 3.46 6.73 30.21
C VAL A 322 3.25 5.91 28.93
N PRO A 323 2.78 4.66 29.00
CA PRO A 323 2.37 3.91 27.82
C PRO A 323 0.92 4.26 27.47
N LEU A 324 0.66 4.59 26.21
CA LEU A 324 -0.68 5.00 25.74
C LEU A 324 -1.13 4.18 24.52
N PRO A 325 -2.45 3.95 24.36
CA PRO A 325 -3.02 3.57 23.06
C PRO A 325 -2.91 4.75 22.09
N LEU A 326 -3.37 4.59 20.85
CA LEU A 326 -3.50 5.67 19.87
C LEU A 326 -4.97 5.98 19.61
N ASN A 327 -5.38 7.24 19.80
CA ASN A 327 -6.70 7.68 19.37
C ASN A 327 -6.65 8.00 17.88
N PHE A 328 -7.00 7.03 17.03
CA PHE A 328 -6.95 7.22 15.57
C PHE A 328 -7.99 8.22 15.07
N ILE A 329 -7.57 9.09 14.14
CA ILE A 329 -8.49 9.95 13.37
C ILE A 329 -9.14 9.14 12.23
N ASN A 330 -10.34 9.53 11.81
CA ASN A 330 -11.03 8.92 10.68
C ASN A 330 -10.14 8.86 9.42
N GLY A 331 -10.03 7.69 8.80
CA GLY A 331 -9.18 7.46 7.63
C GLY A 331 -7.69 7.34 7.92
N ALA A 332 -7.30 7.20 9.20
CA ALA A 332 -5.91 6.87 9.57
C ALA A 332 -5.50 5.47 9.11
N LYS A 333 -6.41 4.48 9.14
CA LYS A 333 -6.15 3.12 8.65
C LYS A 333 -5.75 3.08 7.17
N ASP A 334 -6.27 4.01 6.37
CA ASP A 334 -5.96 4.13 4.94
C ASP A 334 -4.74 5.03 4.66
N SER A 335 -4.06 5.53 5.70
CA SER A 335 -2.86 6.37 5.57
C SER A 335 -1.68 5.63 4.96
N ARG A 336 -0.62 6.37 4.56
CA ARG A 336 0.58 5.70 4.05
C ARG A 336 1.25 4.87 5.13
N ILE A 337 1.31 5.39 6.36
CA ILE A 337 1.89 4.68 7.52
C ILE A 337 1.13 3.38 7.82
N PHE A 338 -0.20 3.45 7.99
CA PHE A 338 -0.96 2.37 8.61
C PHE A 338 -1.62 1.39 7.65
N LYS A 339 -1.74 1.70 6.34
CA LYS A 339 -2.36 0.79 5.36
C LYS A 339 -1.72 -0.60 5.24
N GLY A 340 -0.47 -0.73 5.69
CA GLY A 340 0.28 -2.00 5.67
C GLY A 340 0.16 -2.81 6.96
N PHE A 341 -0.49 -2.27 7.99
CA PHE A 341 -0.62 -2.91 9.29
C PHE A 341 -1.76 -3.94 9.25
N PRO A 342 -1.63 -5.09 9.96
CA PRO A 342 -2.74 -6.01 10.16
C PRO A 342 -3.87 -5.32 10.92
N ASP A 343 -5.12 -5.65 10.55
CA ASP A 343 -6.32 -5.08 11.17
C ASP A 343 -6.33 -5.28 12.69
N GLU A 344 -6.00 -6.48 13.17
CA GLU A 344 -5.85 -6.81 14.59
C GLU A 344 -4.84 -5.90 15.29
N LEU A 345 -3.69 -5.60 14.65
CA LEU A 345 -2.68 -4.71 15.24
C LEU A 345 -3.15 -3.26 15.32
N ILE A 346 -4.01 -2.82 14.38
CA ILE A 346 -4.64 -1.49 14.44
C ILE A 346 -5.66 -1.43 15.58
N GLU A 347 -6.42 -2.50 15.81
CA GLU A 347 -7.35 -2.61 16.94
C GLU A 347 -6.61 -2.63 18.29
N ASP A 348 -5.51 -3.37 18.39
CA ASP A 348 -4.65 -3.40 19.58
C ASP A 348 -4.05 -2.01 19.84
N LEU A 349 -3.54 -1.33 18.79
CA LEU A 349 -3.02 0.04 18.92
C LEU A 349 -4.07 1.03 19.41
N ALA A 350 -5.34 0.83 19.04
CA ALA A 350 -6.44 1.71 19.46
C ALA A 350 -6.89 1.49 20.91
N SER A 351 -6.63 0.31 21.48
CA SER A 351 -7.23 -0.14 22.74
C SER A 351 -6.23 -0.47 23.85
N GLU A 352 -5.00 -0.85 23.50
CA GLU A 352 -3.95 -1.25 24.44
C GLU A 352 -2.86 -0.18 24.59
N PRO A 353 -2.23 -0.05 25.76
CA PRO A 353 -1.15 0.91 25.99
C PRO A 353 0.17 0.46 25.34
N LEU A 354 0.24 0.53 24.00
CA LEU A 354 1.36 -0.02 23.20
C LEU A 354 2.44 1.02 22.85
N THR A 355 2.19 2.31 23.06
CA THR A 355 3.11 3.37 22.63
C THR A 355 3.81 4.04 23.81
N ALA A 356 5.15 4.01 23.78
CA ALA A 356 6.00 4.58 24.83
C ALA A 356 6.10 6.11 24.70
N ASN A 357 5.57 6.86 25.67
CA ASN A 357 5.69 8.33 25.73
C ASN A 357 6.73 8.74 26.80
N PHE A 358 7.68 9.58 26.39
CA PHE A 358 8.83 10.04 27.19
C PHE A 358 9.15 11.52 26.92
N HIS A 359 8.11 12.35 26.78
CA HIS A 359 8.24 13.77 26.46
C HIS A 359 7.60 14.63 27.56
N MET A 360 7.92 15.93 27.55
CA MET A 360 7.31 16.95 28.41
C MET A 360 6.62 18.05 27.59
N TRP A 361 6.78 18.00 26.27
CA TRP A 361 6.33 19.00 25.33
C TRP A 361 5.63 18.30 24.18
N SER A 362 4.48 18.83 23.76
CA SER A 362 3.71 18.25 22.67
C SER A 362 3.04 19.35 21.85
N LEU A 363 2.79 19.07 20.57
CA LEU A 363 1.96 19.93 19.74
C LEU A 363 0.48 19.65 20.05
N SER A 364 -0.23 20.61 20.66
CA SER A 364 -1.66 20.45 20.91
C SER A 364 -2.45 20.32 19.59
N LEU A 365 -3.52 19.53 19.58
CA LEU A 365 -4.36 19.38 18.39
C LEU A 365 -4.97 20.73 17.96
N SER A 366 -5.37 21.55 18.93
CA SER A 366 -5.87 22.90 18.66
C SER A 366 -4.82 23.77 17.96
N THR A 367 -3.59 23.79 18.49
CA THR A 367 -2.49 24.55 17.89
C THR A 367 -2.18 24.07 16.48
N HIS A 368 -2.14 22.75 16.26
CA HIS A 368 -1.98 22.17 14.93
C HIS A 368 -3.06 22.67 13.95
N ASN A 369 -4.34 22.54 14.31
CA ASN A 369 -5.46 22.88 13.43
C ASN A 369 -5.54 24.37 13.09
N THR A 370 -5.15 25.24 14.03
CA THR A 370 -5.19 26.70 13.86
C THR A 370 -3.95 27.28 13.16
N ASN A 371 -2.85 26.54 13.12
CA ASN A 371 -1.64 26.95 12.40
C ASN A 371 -1.72 26.51 10.93
N GLU A 372 -1.80 27.47 10.02
CA GLU A 372 -1.99 27.21 8.58
C GLU A 372 -0.84 26.37 7.99
N GLU A 373 0.40 26.64 8.38
CA GLU A 373 1.56 25.92 7.86
C GLU A 373 1.55 24.43 8.27
N LEU A 374 1.20 24.12 9.52
CA LEU A 374 1.12 22.74 10.00
C LEU A 374 -0.10 21.98 9.46
N ASN A 375 -1.28 22.61 9.50
CA ASN A 375 -2.53 21.98 9.07
C ASN A 375 -2.54 21.69 7.55
N SER A 376 -1.97 22.58 6.74
CA SER A 376 -1.85 22.35 5.30
C SER A 376 -0.76 21.34 4.92
N PHE A 377 0.25 21.16 5.78
CA PHE A 377 1.39 20.30 5.47
C PHE A 377 1.20 18.87 5.99
N TYR A 378 0.68 18.69 7.21
CA TYR A 378 0.54 17.40 7.86
C TYR A 378 -0.91 16.94 8.01
N LYS A 379 -1.15 15.67 7.66
CA LYS A 379 -2.32 14.92 8.06
C LYS A 379 -2.09 14.31 9.44
N VAL A 380 -2.95 14.66 10.40
CA VAL A 380 -2.98 13.99 11.71
C VAL A 380 -3.57 12.60 11.56
N LEU A 381 -2.87 11.59 12.07
CA LEU A 381 -3.28 10.19 12.03
C LEU A 381 -3.76 9.68 13.39
N SER A 382 -3.15 10.16 14.47
CA SER A 382 -3.62 9.88 15.82
C SER A 382 -3.35 11.04 16.77
N THR A 383 -4.14 11.08 17.84
CA THR A 383 -3.97 11.96 18.98
C THR A 383 -3.86 11.17 20.27
N ASN A 384 -3.46 11.86 21.33
CA ASN A 384 -3.50 11.39 22.70
C ASN A 384 -3.88 12.54 23.64
N THR A 385 -4.15 12.23 24.90
CA THR A 385 -4.43 13.23 25.94
C THR A 385 -3.62 12.93 27.19
N ASP A 386 -3.13 13.96 27.87
CA ASP A 386 -2.53 13.86 29.20
C ASP A 386 -3.57 14.07 30.33
N GLY A 387 -4.85 14.11 29.97
CA GLY A 387 -5.98 14.43 30.86
C GLY A 387 -6.37 15.91 30.81
N THR A 388 -5.53 16.80 30.26
CA THR A 388 -5.81 18.24 30.15
C THR A 388 -5.71 18.73 28.71
N THR A 389 -4.69 18.28 27.99
CA THR A 389 -4.36 18.72 26.64
C THR A 389 -4.45 17.54 25.70
N GLU A 390 -5.29 17.65 24.67
CA GLU A 390 -5.23 16.76 23.53
C GLU A 390 -4.09 17.19 22.61
N PHE A 391 -3.20 16.26 22.29
CA PHE A 391 -2.00 16.50 21.49
C PHE A 391 -1.89 15.51 20.33
N VAL A 392 -1.21 15.96 19.28
CA VAL A 392 -0.94 15.16 18.10
C VAL A 392 0.15 14.13 18.42
N SER A 393 -0.16 12.85 18.21
CA SER A 393 0.77 11.74 18.52
C SER A 393 1.38 11.11 17.27
N THR A 394 0.72 11.19 16.11
CA THR A 394 1.27 10.69 14.84
C THR A 394 0.79 11.51 13.65
N VAL A 395 1.71 11.84 12.74
CA VAL A 395 1.44 12.58 11.51
C VAL A 395 2.12 11.96 10.30
N GLU A 396 1.56 12.23 9.13
CA GLU A 396 2.26 12.13 7.84
C GLU A 396 2.02 13.39 7.01
N ALA A 397 2.99 13.86 6.24
CA ALA A 397 2.78 15.02 5.37
C ALA A 397 1.84 14.66 4.20
N TYR A 398 1.06 15.60 3.67
CA TYR A 398 0.18 15.29 2.54
C TYR A 398 0.97 14.92 1.28
N ASP A 399 1.88 15.82 0.88
CA ASP A 399 2.57 15.74 -0.42
C ASP A 399 4.02 15.26 -0.34
N TYR A 400 4.57 15.14 0.86
CA TYR A 400 5.97 14.75 1.09
C TYR A 400 6.06 13.45 1.87
N PRO A 401 7.11 12.64 1.67
CA PRO A 401 7.36 11.45 2.48
C PRO A 401 8.00 11.81 3.83
N ILE A 402 7.33 12.69 4.59
CA ILE A 402 7.76 13.14 5.91
C ILE A 402 6.77 12.61 6.94
N TYR A 403 7.29 11.98 7.98
CA TYR A 403 6.53 11.21 8.96
C TYR A 403 6.98 11.57 10.37
N GLY A 404 6.06 11.57 11.33
CA GLY A 404 6.37 11.93 12.70
C GLY A 404 5.56 11.15 13.73
N THR A 405 6.24 10.69 14.78
CA THR A 405 5.60 10.13 15.98
C THR A 405 6.11 10.86 17.21
N GLN A 406 5.20 11.35 18.05
CA GLN A 406 5.58 11.92 19.36
C GLN A 406 6.08 10.82 20.32
N TRP A 407 5.56 9.60 20.16
CA TRP A 407 5.93 8.41 20.93
C TRP A 407 7.12 7.66 20.30
N HIS A 408 7.68 6.72 21.05
CA HIS A 408 8.90 5.99 20.74
C HIS A 408 8.63 4.54 20.29
N PRO A 409 8.46 4.27 18.98
CA PRO A 409 8.25 2.91 18.49
C PRO A 409 9.45 2.00 18.74
N GLU A 410 10.67 2.51 18.80
CA GLU A 410 11.90 1.72 18.95
C GLU A 410 12.06 1.10 20.34
N LYS A 411 11.42 1.64 21.38
CA LYS A 411 11.66 1.21 22.76
C LYS A 411 11.12 -0.18 23.04
N ASN A 412 9.95 -0.52 22.50
CA ASN A 412 9.20 -1.72 22.88
C ASN A 412 9.98 -3.02 22.70
N ALA A 413 10.84 -3.10 21.68
CA ALA A 413 11.64 -4.29 21.40
C ALA A 413 13.08 -4.24 21.98
N PHE A 414 13.59 -3.05 22.33
CA PHE A 414 15.03 -2.85 22.50
C PHE A 414 15.47 -2.18 23.81
N GLU A 415 14.55 -1.56 24.58
CA GLU A 415 14.88 -0.84 25.81
C GLU A 415 14.11 -1.40 27.01
N TRP A 416 14.80 -1.93 28.04
CA TRP A 416 14.17 -2.74 29.10
C TRP A 416 14.16 -2.07 30.47
N ARG A 417 14.71 -0.87 30.58
CA ARG A 417 15.08 -0.26 31.87
C ARG A 417 13.91 0.35 32.64
N LYS A 418 12.80 0.66 31.97
CA LYS A 418 11.66 1.34 32.59
C LYS A 418 10.45 0.39 32.60
N PRO A 419 9.82 0.18 33.76
CA PRO A 419 8.75 -0.82 33.91
C PRO A 419 7.49 -0.50 33.09
N TYR A 420 7.38 0.74 32.64
CA TYR A 420 6.25 1.25 31.86
C TYR A 420 6.52 1.27 30.35
N ILE A 421 7.65 0.75 29.87
CA ILE A 421 7.85 0.50 28.44
C ILE A 421 7.02 -0.73 28.04
N PRO A 422 6.17 -0.64 27.01
CA PRO A 422 5.38 -1.78 26.54
C PRO A 422 6.26 -2.87 25.93
N HIS A 423 6.12 -4.10 26.40
CA HIS A 423 6.84 -5.28 25.88
C HIS A 423 5.89 -6.41 25.45
N SER A 424 4.60 -6.12 25.26
CA SER A 424 3.63 -7.12 24.76
C SER A 424 3.97 -7.54 23.32
N PRO A 425 3.52 -8.72 22.87
CA PRO A 425 3.71 -9.13 21.48
C PRO A 425 3.18 -8.11 20.46
N ALA A 426 2.04 -7.47 20.75
CA ALA A 426 1.50 -6.39 19.92
C ALA A 426 2.43 -5.17 19.90
N ALA A 427 2.94 -4.73 21.05
CA ALA A 427 3.89 -3.62 21.14
C ALA A 427 5.18 -3.87 20.33
N VAL A 428 5.70 -5.10 20.34
CA VAL A 428 6.89 -5.48 19.54
C VAL A 428 6.56 -5.54 18.05
N LYS A 429 5.39 -6.06 17.66
CA LYS A 429 4.92 -6.01 16.26
C LYS A 429 4.80 -4.55 15.80
N THR A 430 4.27 -3.64 16.62
CA THR A 430 4.21 -2.21 16.31
C THR A 430 5.59 -1.65 15.97
N THR A 431 6.63 -1.94 16.77
CA THR A 431 8.01 -1.53 16.44
C THR A 431 8.41 -1.97 15.03
N PHE A 432 8.21 -3.25 14.72
CA PHE A 432 8.58 -3.81 13.44
C PHE A 432 7.81 -3.17 12.28
N TYR A 433 6.47 -3.06 12.37
CA TYR A 433 5.66 -2.51 11.27
C TYR A 433 5.93 -1.01 11.03
N MET A 434 6.24 -0.24 12.08
CA MET A 434 6.66 1.16 11.93
C MET A 434 8.01 1.27 11.21
N ALA A 435 8.97 0.42 11.58
CA ALA A 435 10.27 0.36 10.92
C ALA A 435 10.16 -0.16 9.48
N GLU A 436 9.36 -1.21 9.24
CA GLU A 436 9.11 -1.79 7.92
C GLU A 436 8.54 -0.73 6.98
N PHE A 437 7.54 0.02 7.43
CA PHE A 437 6.98 1.13 6.67
C PHE A 437 8.07 2.13 6.27
N PHE A 438 8.83 2.66 7.23
CA PHE A 438 9.82 3.70 6.92
C PHE A 438 10.95 3.18 6.02
N VAL A 439 11.43 1.96 6.25
CA VAL A 439 12.40 1.32 5.35
C VAL A 439 11.82 1.11 3.96
N SER A 440 10.53 0.74 3.84
CA SER A 440 9.85 0.61 2.54
C SER A 440 9.80 1.94 1.76
N GLU A 441 9.67 3.08 2.45
CA GLU A 441 9.77 4.40 1.84
C GLU A 441 11.20 4.65 1.35
N ALA A 442 12.22 4.29 2.12
CA ALA A 442 13.62 4.46 1.73
C ALA A 442 13.98 3.59 0.50
N ARG A 443 13.32 2.44 0.31
CA ARG A 443 13.50 1.59 -0.89
C ARG A 443 13.06 2.27 -2.20
N LYS A 444 12.34 3.39 -2.14
CA LYS A 444 11.93 4.18 -3.32
C LYS A 444 13.01 5.18 -3.77
N ASN A 445 14.03 5.43 -2.95
CA ASN A 445 15.17 6.29 -3.28
C ASN A 445 16.35 5.47 -3.85
N PHE A 446 17.07 6.03 -4.83
CA PHE A 446 18.19 5.38 -5.53
C PHE A 446 19.56 6.03 -5.29
N HIS A 447 19.68 6.88 -4.28
CA HIS A 447 20.97 7.38 -3.82
C HIS A 447 21.90 6.24 -3.44
N ARG A 448 23.19 6.49 -3.58
CA ARG A 448 24.25 5.54 -3.27
C ARG A 448 25.55 6.30 -3.05
N PHE A 449 26.41 5.73 -2.23
CA PHE A 449 27.78 6.23 -2.07
C PHE A 449 28.54 6.15 -3.40
N GLY A 450 29.54 7.03 -3.57
CA GLY A 450 30.36 7.07 -4.78
C GLY A 450 31.22 5.81 -4.97
N SER A 451 31.48 5.07 -3.90
CA SER A 451 32.17 3.77 -3.94
C SER A 451 31.79 2.89 -2.75
N GLU A 452 32.03 1.58 -2.87
CA GLU A 452 31.84 0.62 -1.77
C GLU A 452 32.74 0.93 -0.56
N GLU A 453 33.92 1.49 -0.78
CA GLU A 453 34.85 1.83 0.29
C GLU A 453 34.36 3.04 1.09
N GLU A 454 33.78 4.05 0.43
CA GLU A 454 33.12 5.17 1.11
C GLU A 454 31.90 4.70 1.90
N GLU A 455 31.08 3.82 1.31
CA GLU A 455 29.95 3.20 1.98
C GLU A 455 30.41 2.45 3.24
N ARG A 456 31.39 1.54 3.09
CA ARG A 456 31.92 0.72 4.19
C ARG A 456 32.42 1.57 5.34
N LYS A 457 33.10 2.69 5.07
CA LYS A 457 33.62 3.62 6.10
C LYS A 457 32.52 4.44 6.80
N ALA A 458 31.41 4.70 6.13
CA ALA A 458 30.33 5.51 6.67
C ALA A 458 29.39 4.72 7.60
N LEU A 459 29.27 3.40 7.42
CA LEU A 459 28.31 2.56 8.13
C LEU A 459 28.52 2.54 9.65
N ILE A 460 27.42 2.36 10.38
CA ILE A 460 27.40 2.20 11.85
C ILE A 460 28.26 1.03 12.34
N TYR A 461 28.54 0.05 11.48
CA TYR A 461 29.37 -1.12 11.77
C TYR A 461 30.83 -0.79 12.15
N ASN A 462 31.29 0.43 11.88
CA ASN A 462 32.63 0.89 12.30
C ASN A 462 32.66 1.44 13.74
N TYR A 463 31.50 1.47 14.41
CA TYR A 463 31.35 2.03 15.75
C TYR A 463 30.89 0.96 16.72
N ASN A 464 31.39 1.02 17.95
CA ASN A 464 31.01 0.09 19.02
C ASN A 464 30.11 0.81 20.03
N PRO A 465 28.89 0.32 20.28
CA PRO A 465 28.07 0.90 21.33
C PRO A 465 28.63 0.49 22.69
N VAL A 466 28.48 1.37 23.68
CA VAL A 466 28.80 1.06 25.08
C VAL A 466 27.53 0.73 25.84
N TYR A 467 27.66 -0.15 26.84
CA TYR A 467 26.60 -0.37 27.82
C TYR A 467 26.46 0.88 28.69
N ALA A 468 25.27 1.50 28.67
CA ALA A 468 25.05 2.82 29.25
C ALA A 468 24.36 2.78 30.63
N ALA A 469 24.14 1.59 31.19
CA ALA A 469 23.56 1.44 32.52
C ALA A 469 24.62 1.61 33.64
N PRO A 470 24.20 2.02 34.86
CA PRO A 470 22.84 2.32 35.30
C PRO A 470 22.38 3.77 35.04
N ASN A 471 23.21 4.64 34.50
CA ASN A 471 22.97 6.09 34.53
C ASN A 471 22.17 6.65 33.32
N SER A 472 21.73 5.79 32.39
CA SER A 472 21.02 6.20 31.16
C SER A 472 19.55 5.71 31.06
N PHE A 473 18.75 6.30 30.18
CA PHE A 473 17.45 5.75 29.77
C PHE A 473 17.56 4.64 28.71
N PHE A 474 18.77 4.43 28.18
CA PHE A 474 19.05 3.49 27.11
C PHE A 474 19.93 2.34 27.62
N GLU A 475 19.76 1.13 27.07
CA GLU A 475 20.65 -0.01 27.32
C GLU A 475 22.04 0.23 26.73
N GLN A 476 22.07 0.69 25.48
CA GLN A 476 23.29 0.86 24.70
C GLN A 476 23.29 2.18 23.94
N ILE A 477 24.45 2.84 23.91
CA ILE A 477 24.65 4.12 23.23
C ILE A 477 25.90 4.04 22.37
N TYR A 478 25.80 4.52 21.13
CA TYR A 478 26.96 4.87 20.31
C TYR A 478 27.38 6.30 20.67
N TYR A 479 28.63 6.49 21.09
CA TYR A 479 29.24 7.81 21.28
C TYR A 479 30.20 8.12 20.13
N PHE A 480 30.31 9.40 19.79
CA PHE A 480 31.12 9.92 18.68
C PHE A 480 31.99 11.10 19.10
#